data_AF-A0A969CEN0-F1
#
_entry.id   AF-A0A969CEN0-F1
#
_cell.length_a   1.000
_cell.length_b   1.000
_cell.length_c   1.000
_cell.angle_alpha   90.00
_cell.angle_beta   90.00
_cell.angle_gamma   90.00
#
_symmetry.space_group_name_H-M   'P 1'
#
loop_
_entity.id
_entity.type
_entity.pdbx_description
1 polymer ?
#
loop_
_entity_poly.entity_id
_entity_poly.type
_entity_poly.pdbx_seq_one_letter_code
_entity_poly.pdbx_strand_id
1 'polypeptide(L)' 'MTLPELQRAIYQQSVEEQLFLLETLVQALKVAQQTKLERRAIVARLWGCLKKNGQPALTDHDIGPMQEERLVEKYLK' A
#
# COMPACT_ATOMS: atom_id res chain seq x y z
N MET A 1 4.09 -25.97 -2.57
CA MET A 1 2.81 -26.35 -3.19
C MET A 1 2.57 -25.50 -4.41
N THR A 2 2.25 -26.13 -5.53
CA THR A 2 1.85 -25.43 -6.76
C THR A 2 0.35 -25.11 -6.71
N LEU A 3 -0.08 -24.11 -7.49
CA LEU A 3 -1.50 -23.70 -7.54
C LEU A 3 -2.45 -24.86 -7.93
N PRO A 4 -2.07 -25.76 -8.87
CA PRO A 4 -2.88 -26.94 -9.18
C PRO A 4 -2.98 -27.95 -8.03
N GLU A 5 -1.93 -28.14 -7.23
CA GLU A 5 -1.96 -29.02 -6.05
C GLU A 5 -2.97 -28.52 -5.01
N LEU A 6 -3.01 -27.20 -4.80
CA LEU A 6 -3.88 -26.56 -3.83
C LEU A 6 -5.36 -26.64 -4.27
N GLN A 7 -5.63 -26.49 -5.56
CA GLN A 7 -6.97 -26.71 -6.12
C GLN A 7 -7.45 -28.14 -5.87
N ARG A 8 -6.61 -29.15 -6.14
CA ARG A 8 -6.95 -30.55 -5.90
C ARG A 8 -7.23 -30.82 -4.42
N ALA A 9 -6.44 -30.24 -3.53
CA ALA A 9 -6.62 -30.38 -2.09
C ALA A 9 -7.97 -29.79 -1.62
N ILE A 10 -8.40 -28.65 -2.17
CA ILE A 10 -9.71 -28.05 -1.85
C ILE A 10 -10.86 -28.98 -2.26
N TYR A 11 -10.80 -29.57 -3.46
CA TYR A 11 -11.84 -30.50 -3.93
C TYR A 11 -11.91 -31.82 -3.15
N GLN A 12 -10.87 -32.16 -2.40
CA GLN A 12 -10.85 -33.36 -1.53
C GLN A 12 -11.46 -33.11 -0.15
N GLN A 13 -11.74 -31.85 0.21
CA GLN A 13 -12.35 -31.48 1.48
C GLN A 13 -13.87 -31.58 1.46
N SER A 14 -14.47 -31.63 2.64
CA SER A 14 -15.92 -31.53 2.81
C SER A 14 -16.44 -30.14 2.39
N VAL A 15 -17.74 -30.06 2.10
CA VAL A 15 -18.38 -28.80 1.69
C VAL A 15 -18.27 -27.73 2.79
N GLU A 16 -18.35 -28.12 4.06
CA GLU A 16 -18.21 -27.21 5.20
C GLU A 16 -16.81 -26.59 5.28
N GLU A 17 -15.77 -27.41 5.11
CA GLU A 17 -14.38 -26.96 5.08
C GLU A 17 -14.11 -26.04 3.89
N GLN A 18 -14.67 -26.37 2.71
CA GLN A 18 -14.56 -25.51 1.53
C GLN A 18 -15.20 -24.14 1.75
N LEU A 19 -16.38 -24.08 2.38
CA LEU A 19 -17.04 -22.82 2.72
C LEU A 19 -16.22 -22.01 3.74
N PHE A 20 -15.70 -22.68 4.76
CA PHE A 20 -14.85 -22.03 5.77
C PHE A 20 -13.55 -21.45 5.15
N LEU A 21 -12.91 -22.18 4.23
CA LEU A 21 -11.74 -21.69 3.51
C LEU A 21 -12.08 -20.50 2.61
N LEU A 22 -13.25 -20.51 1.95
CA LEU A 22 -13.71 -19.40 1.13
C LEU A 22 -13.90 -18.13 1.98
N GLU A 23 -14.56 -18.23 3.13
CA GLU A 23 -14.74 -17.10 4.06
C GLU A 23 -13.39 -16.55 4.54
N THR A 24 -12.47 -17.44 4.89
CA THR A 24 -11.12 -17.07 5.32
C THR A 24 -10.35 -16.33 4.22
N LEU A 25 -10.43 -16.81 2.97
CA LEU A 25 -9.82 -16.17 1.81
C LEU A 25 -10.42 -14.79 1.54
N VAL A 26 -11.76 -14.68 1.58
CA VAL A 26 -12.46 -13.40 1.40
C VAL A 26 -12.00 -12.41 2.47
N GLN A 27 -11.87 -12.84 3.73
CA GLN A 27 -11.43 -11.97 4.81
C GLN A 27 -9.97 -11.51 4.62
N ALA A 28 -9.07 -12.42 4.24
CA ALA A 28 -7.68 -12.09 3.95
C ALA A 28 -7.55 -11.05 2.81
N LEU A 29 -8.34 -11.23 1.74
CA LEU A 29 -8.37 -10.30 0.61
C LEU A 29 -8.93 -8.92 0.99
N LYS A 30 -9.98 -8.87 1.83
CA LYS A 30 -10.52 -7.61 2.37
C LYS A 30 -9.48 -6.84 3.16
N VAL A 31 -8.75 -7.51 4.06
CA VAL A 31 -7.68 -6.89 4.85
C VAL A 31 -6.58 -6.36 3.93
N ALA A 32 -6.09 -7.18 2.98
CA ALA A 32 -5.05 -6.76 2.05
C ALA A 32 -5.48 -5.56 1.18
N GLN A 33 -6.75 -5.51 0.77
CA GLN A 33 -7.31 -4.39 0.00
C GLN A 33 -7.41 -3.11 0.84
N GLN A 34 -7.84 -3.21 2.10
CA GLN A 34 -7.86 -2.08 3.04
C GLN A 34 -6.46 -1.48 3.22
N THR A 35 -5.45 -2.32 3.49
CA THR A 35 -4.07 -1.85 3.61
C THR A 35 -3.57 -1.16 2.33
N LYS A 36 -3.96 -1.65 1.15
CA LYS A 36 -3.60 -1.04 -0.14
C LYS A 36 -4.28 0.32 -0.35
N LEU A 37 -5.55 0.45 0.05
CA LEU A 37 -6.30 1.70 0.01
C LEU A 37 -5.73 2.73 0.98
N GLU A 38 -5.40 2.34 2.21
CA GLU A 38 -4.75 3.20 3.20
C GLU A 38 -3.39 3.71 2.70
N ARG A 39 -2.57 2.82 2.12
CA ARG A 39 -1.30 3.22 1.53
C ARG A 39 -1.48 4.25 0.41
N ARG A 40 -2.46 4.06 -0.47
CA ARG A 40 -2.79 5.02 -1.52
C ARG A 40 -3.29 6.35 -0.95
N ALA A 41 -4.12 6.32 0.07
CA ALA A 41 -4.62 7.52 0.74
C ALA A 41 -3.49 8.30 1.44
N ILE A 42 -2.56 7.60 2.10
CA ILE A 42 -1.37 8.20 2.71
C ILE A 42 -0.49 8.83 1.62
N VAL A 43 -0.21 8.12 0.53
CA VAL A 43 0.57 8.65 -0.59
C VAL A 43 -0.11 9.88 -1.22
N ALA A 44 -1.42 9.84 -1.44
CA ALA A 44 -2.18 10.97 -1.96
C ALA A 44 -2.16 12.17 -1.01
N ARG A 45 -2.24 11.93 0.31
CA ARG A 45 -2.15 12.99 1.33
C ARG A 45 -0.74 13.60 1.37
N LEU A 46 0.31 12.78 1.33
CA LEU A 46 1.69 13.26 1.25
C LEU A 46 1.95 14.06 -0.04
N TRP A 47 1.40 13.60 -1.17
CA TRP A 47 1.44 14.34 -2.43
C TRP A 47 0.67 15.66 -2.36
N GLY A 48 -0.50 15.67 -1.70
CA GLY A 48 -1.31 16.88 -1.48
C GLY A 48 -0.62 17.90 -0.57
N CYS A 49 0.11 17.46 0.46
CA CYS A 49 0.90 18.35 1.31
C CYS A 49 2.03 19.07 0.55
N LEU A 50 2.51 18.49 -0.56
CA LEU A 50 3.57 19.08 -1.40
C LEU A 50 3.02 19.91 -2.57
N LYS A 51 1.72 19.83 -2.86
CA LYS A 51 1.07 20.61 -3.92
C LYS A 51 0.24 21.73 -3.30
N LYS A 52 0.72 22.96 -3.39
CA LYS A 52 -0.11 24.14 -3.13
C LYS A 52 -1.10 24.30 -4.30
N ASN A 53 -2.39 24.43 -4.00
CA ASN A 53 -3.42 24.64 -5.03
C ASN A 53 -3.06 25.86 -5.89
N GLY A 54 -2.96 25.68 -7.20
CA GLY A 54 -2.61 26.73 -8.16
C GLY A 54 -1.12 26.92 -8.43
N GLN A 55 -0.23 26.14 -7.80
CA GLN A 55 1.21 26.18 -8.11
C GLN A 55 1.64 25.01 -9.00
N PRO A 56 2.58 25.24 -9.94
CA PRO A 56 3.13 24.18 -10.77
C PRO A 56 3.80 23.10 -9.91
N ALA A 57 3.92 21.89 -10.45
CA ALA A 57 4.66 20.82 -9.78
C ALA A 57 6.10 21.29 -9.51
N LEU A 58 6.59 21.05 -8.28
CA LEU A 58 7.96 21.37 -7.89
C LEU A 58 8.92 20.75 -8.89
N THR A 59 9.79 21.58 -9.46
CA THR A 59 10.85 21.14 -10.36
C THR A 59 12.08 20.71 -9.58
N ASP A 60 13.00 19.96 -10.21
CA ASP A 60 14.24 19.52 -9.55
C ASP A 60 15.05 20.69 -8.96
N HIS A 61 14.93 21.88 -9.56
CA HIS A 61 15.52 23.13 -9.06
C HIS A 61 14.88 23.61 -7.74
N ASP A 62 13.59 23.36 -7.52
CA ASP A 62 12.89 23.71 -6.27
C ASP A 62 13.19 22.70 -5.15
N ILE A 63 13.55 21.47 -5.52
CA ILE A 63 13.78 20.35 -4.59
C ILE A 63 15.18 20.41 -3.97
N GLY A 64 16.19 20.86 -4.73
CA GLY A 64 17.58 21.02 -4.26
C GLY A 64 17.73 21.79 -2.93
N PRO A 65 17.20 23.02 -2.81
CA PRO A 65 17.34 23.80 -1.57
C PRO A 65 16.60 23.17 -0.37
N MET A 66 15.46 22.49 -0.60
CA MET A 66 14.74 21.79 0.47
C MET A 66 15.52 20.60 1.05
N GLN A 67 16.39 19.97 0.25
CA GLN A 67 17.27 18.89 0.70
C GLN A 67 18.41 19.42 1.55
N GLU A 68 19.00 20.56 1.18
CA GLU A 68 20.07 21.22 1.93
C GLU A 68 19.58 21.71 3.30
N GLU A 69 18.40 22.34 3.37
CA GLU A 69 17.79 22.77 4.64
C GLU A 69 17.55 21.58 5.59
N ARG A 70 17.06 20.44 5.07
CA ARG A 70 16.89 19.21 5.86
C ARG A 70 18.20 18.61 6.36
N LEU A 71 19.28 18.72 5.59
CA LEU A 71 20.60 18.23 5.99
C LEU A 71 21.17 19.11 7.11
N VAL A 72 20.98 20.43 7.04
CA VAL A 72 21.36 21.36 8.11
C VAL A 72 20.63 20.99 9.40
N GLU A 73 19.31 20.82 9.37
CA GLU A 73 18.55 20.46 10.58
C GLU A 73 18.94 19.11 11.20
N LYS A 74 19.36 18.14 10.37
CA LYS A 74 19.70 16.78 10.81
C LYS A 74 21.12 16.67 11.39
N TYR A 75 22.05 17.48 10.90
CA TYR A 75 23.48 17.35 11.20
C TYR A 75 24.10 18.55 11.95
N LEU A 76 23.38 19.67 12.06
CA LEU A 76 23.80 20.86 12.82
C LEU A 76 22.96 21.10 14.09
N LYS A 77 22.23 20.08 14.57
CA LYS A 77 21.63 20.04 15.91
C LYS A 77 22.41 19.12 16.83
#